data_AF-A0A368V0U4-F1
#
_entry.id   AF-A0A368V0U4-F1
#
_cell.length_a   1.000
_cell.length_b   1.000
_cell.length_c   1.000
_cell.angle_alpha   90.00
_cell.angle_beta   90.00
_cell.angle_gamma   90.00
#
_symmetry.space_group_name_H-M   'P 1'
#
loop_
_entity.id
_entity.type
_entity.pdbx_description
1 polymer ?
#
loop_
_entity_poly.entity_id
_entity_poly.type
_entity_poly.pdbx_seq_one_letter_code
_entity_poly.pdbx_strand_id
1 'polypeptide(L)'
;MSIEPCTKQDFEEGLREDGIDQPKPEPTGPEIYRQVEARMTALINTSASDCAITMDARAERDPVDTIGEVTQLLVMMNHKGIEKKSHRQAMLRAARKALNSIGEVPNGTENRD
;
A
#
# COMPACT_ATOMS: atom_id res chain seq x y z
N MET A 1 38.51 -14.85 -31.12
CA MET A 1 37.37 -15.42 -30.37
C MET A 1 36.12 -14.69 -30.84
N SER A 2 35.16 -15.41 -31.43
CA SER A 2 33.88 -14.84 -31.82
C SER A 2 33.02 -14.72 -30.57
N ILE A 3 32.59 -13.51 -30.22
CA ILE A 3 31.66 -13.31 -29.10
C ILE A 3 30.28 -13.57 -29.67
N GLU A 4 29.72 -14.74 -29.39
CA GLU A 4 28.33 -15.01 -29.74
C GLU A 4 27.41 -14.10 -28.89
N PRO A 5 26.41 -13.47 -29.50
CA PRO A 5 25.48 -12.62 -28.77
C PRO A 5 24.61 -13.48 -27.85
N CYS A 6 24.79 -13.33 -26.55
CA CYS A 6 23.95 -13.92 -25.52
C CYS A 6 22.55 -13.31 -25.58
N THR A 7 21.51 -14.15 -25.67
CA THR A 7 20.13 -13.66 -25.61
C THR A 7 19.73 -13.39 -24.16
N LYS A 8 18.71 -12.55 -23.96
CA LYS A 8 18.15 -12.31 -22.62
C LYS A 8 17.74 -13.62 -21.92
N GLN A 9 17.25 -14.58 -22.69
CA GLN A 9 16.80 -15.87 -22.16
C GLN A 9 17.99 -16.73 -21.70
N ASP A 10 19.07 -16.79 -22.47
CA ASP A 10 20.28 -17.53 -22.09
C ASP A 10 20.93 -16.94 -20.83
N PHE A 11 20.89 -15.61 -20.70
CA PHE A 11 21.38 -14.92 -19.50
C PHE A 11 20.53 -15.23 -18.27
N GLU A 12 19.19 -15.20 -18.40
CA GLU A 12 18.26 -15.52 -17.31
C GLU A 12 18.33 -17.00 -16.89
N GLU A 13 18.62 -17.90 -17.83
CA GLU A 13 18.84 -19.32 -17.56
C GLU A 13 20.17 -19.57 -16.84
N GLY A 14 21.26 -18.93 -17.27
CA GLY A 14 22.55 -19.00 -16.58
C GLY A 14 22.47 -18.48 -15.13
N LEU A 15 21.77 -17.36 -14.90
CA LEU A 15 21.53 -16.85 -13.54
C LEU A 15 20.75 -17.84 -12.67
N ARG A 16 19.79 -18.58 -13.27
CA ARG A 16 19.01 -19.61 -12.56
C ARG A 16 19.86 -20.83 -12.23
N GLU A 17 20.71 -21.27 -13.15
CA GLU A 17 21.65 -22.38 -12.95
C GLU A 17 22.70 -22.06 -11.86
N ASP A 18 23.15 -20.81 -11.82
CA ASP A 18 24.09 -20.30 -10.81
C ASP A 18 23.42 -20.04 -9.44
N GLY A 19 22.11 -20.27 -9.30
CA GLY A 19 21.35 -20.04 -8.08
C GLY A 19 21.24 -18.56 -7.69
N ILE A 20 21.43 -17.66 -8.66
CA ILE A 20 21.34 -16.21 -8.46
C ILE A 20 19.88 -15.79 -8.63
N ASP A 21 19.19 -15.59 -7.51
CA ASP A 21 17.83 -15.06 -7.52
C ASP A 21 17.84 -13.58 -7.94
N GLN A 22 17.20 -13.28 -9.08
CA GLN A 22 17.04 -11.90 -9.50
C GLN A 22 16.06 -11.17 -8.56
N PRO A 23 16.39 -9.96 -8.11
CA PRO A 23 15.43 -9.15 -7.36
C PRO A 23 14.19 -8.93 -8.21
N LYS A 24 13.01 -9.16 -7.64
CA LYS A 24 11.74 -8.91 -8.33
C LYS A 24 11.73 -7.45 -8.79
N PRO A 25 11.36 -7.16 -10.03
CA PRO A 25 11.27 -5.79 -10.51
C PRO A 25 10.29 -5.02 -9.63
N GLU A 26 10.71 -3.82 -9.22
CA GLU A 26 9.83 -2.92 -8.50
C GLU A 26 8.63 -2.57 -9.38
N PRO A 27 7.42 -2.44 -8.80
CA PRO A 27 6.23 -2.12 -9.56
C PRO A 27 6.38 -0.74 -10.23
N THR A 28 6.04 -0.68 -11.50
CA THR A 28 6.06 0.56 -12.28
C THR A 28 4.95 1.51 -11.80
N GLY A 29 5.11 2.82 -12.07
CA GLY A 29 4.09 3.82 -11.73
C GLY A 29 2.67 3.48 -12.18
N PRO A 30 2.45 3.01 -13.43
CA PRO A 30 1.14 2.55 -13.89
C PRO A 30 0.59 1.34 -13.12
N GLU A 31 1.45 0.41 -12.68
CA GLU A 31 1.02 -0.74 -11.88
C GLU A 31 0.60 -0.32 -10.48
N ILE A 32 1.36 0.57 -9.85
CA ILE A 32 0.99 1.17 -8.55
C ILE A 32 -0.37 1.88 -8.67
N TYR A 33 -0.55 2.69 -9.73
CA TYR A 33 -1.81 3.38 -9.98
C TYR A 33 -2.99 2.41 -10.07
N ARG A 34 -2.86 1.31 -10.83
CA ARG A 34 -3.91 0.27 -10.94
C ARG A 34 -4.19 -0.40 -9.60
N GLN A 35 -3.16 -0.68 -8.80
CA GLN A 35 -3.34 -1.28 -7.48
C GLN A 35 -4.12 -0.36 -6.54
N VAL A 36 -3.77 0.93 -6.50
CA VAL A 36 -4.48 1.94 -5.69
C VAL A 36 -5.92 2.08 -6.16
N GLU A 37 -6.16 2.13 -7.48
CA GLU A 37 -7.50 2.19 -8.04
C GLU A 37 -8.36 0.97 -7.67
N ALA A 38 -7.78 -0.24 -7.73
CA ALA A 38 -8.48 -1.47 -7.36
C ALA A 38 -8.87 -1.47 -5.87
N ARG A 39 -7.96 -1.06 -4.98
CA ARG A 39 -8.22 -0.93 -3.54
C ARG A 39 -9.30 0.12 -3.25
N MET A 40 -9.22 1.27 -3.90
CA MET A 40 -10.24 2.31 -3.80
C MET A 40 -11.60 1.75 -4.20
N THR A 41 -11.69 1.11 -5.36
CA THR A 41 -12.93 0.54 -5.88
C THR A 41 -13.52 -0.49 -4.93
N ALA A 42 -12.69 -1.37 -4.38
CA ALA A 42 -13.12 -2.36 -3.40
C ALA A 42 -13.74 -1.71 -2.15
N LEU A 43 -13.13 -0.65 -1.62
CA LEU A 43 -13.65 0.04 -0.43
C LEU A 43 -14.91 0.85 -0.73
N ILE A 44 -14.96 1.57 -1.85
CA ILE A 44 -16.10 2.44 -2.16
C ILE A 44 -17.32 1.67 -2.67
N ASN A 45 -17.16 0.45 -3.17
CA ASN A 45 -18.28 -0.40 -3.61
C ASN A 45 -18.98 -1.12 -2.46
N THR A 46 -18.46 -1.04 -1.24
CA THR A 46 -19.14 -1.49 -0.02
C THR A 46 -19.98 -0.39 0.61
N SER A 47 -20.72 -0.71 1.68
CA SER A 47 -21.38 0.32 2.48
C SER A 47 -20.34 1.22 3.16
N ALA A 48 -20.71 2.46 3.49
CA ALA A 48 -19.82 3.36 4.23
C ALA A 48 -19.48 2.80 5.64
N SER A 49 -20.37 2.00 6.22
CA SER A 49 -20.15 1.33 7.50
C SER A 49 -19.08 0.23 7.37
N ASP A 50 -19.13 -0.59 6.33
CA ASP A 50 -18.15 -1.65 6.09
C ASP A 50 -16.76 -1.06 5.80
N CYS A 51 -16.73 0.03 5.03
CA CYS A 51 -15.52 0.81 4.80
C CYS A 51 -14.95 1.34 6.13
N ALA A 52 -15.79 1.91 7.01
CA ALA A 52 -15.34 2.40 8.31
C ALA A 52 -14.77 1.28 9.19
N ILE A 53 -15.45 0.14 9.29
CA ILE A 53 -14.98 -1.02 10.06
C ILE A 53 -13.63 -1.52 9.53
N THR A 54 -13.51 -1.66 8.20
CA THR A 54 -12.28 -2.13 7.56
C THR A 54 -11.11 -1.18 7.82
N MET A 55 -11.33 0.12 7.64
CA MET A 55 -10.26 1.12 7.80
C MET A 55 -9.92 1.36 9.27
N ASP A 56 -10.90 1.33 10.18
CA ASP A 56 -10.66 1.45 11.62
C ASP A 56 -9.84 0.27 12.17
N ALA A 57 -10.06 -0.95 11.65
CA ALA A 57 -9.28 -2.14 12.01
C ALA A 57 -7.85 -2.08 11.45
N ARG A 58 -7.67 -1.56 10.23
CA ARG A 58 -6.33 -1.32 9.66
C ARG A 58 -5.57 -0.26 10.47
N ALA A 59 -6.24 0.82 10.86
CA ALA A 59 -5.65 1.88 11.66
C ALA A 59 -5.11 1.38 13.02
N GLU A 60 -5.72 0.33 13.60
CA GLU A 60 -5.23 -0.29 14.84
C GLU A 60 -4.02 -1.19 14.59
N ARG A 61 -4.04 -1.96 13.50
CA ARG A 61 -3.00 -2.96 13.21
C ARG A 61 -1.74 -2.32 12.63
N ASP A 62 -1.92 -1.48 11.61
CA ASP A 62 -0.85 -0.91 10.79
C ASP A 62 -1.10 0.60 10.59
N PRO A 63 -0.90 1.45 11.63
CA PRO A 63 -1.29 2.86 11.59
C PRO A 63 -0.52 3.67 10.53
N VAL A 64 0.78 3.43 10.37
CA VAL A 64 1.61 4.14 9.37
C VAL A 64 1.13 3.85 7.96
N ASP A 65 0.94 2.58 7.63
CA ASP A 65 0.46 2.14 6.32
C ASP A 65 -0.96 2.64 6.05
N THR A 66 -1.81 2.68 7.08
CA THR A 66 -3.18 3.19 6.97
C THR A 66 -3.22 4.65 6.56
N ILE A 67 -2.32 5.49 7.08
CA ILE A 67 -2.23 6.90 6.67
C ILE A 67 -1.84 6.99 5.20
N GLY A 68 -0.78 6.28 4.80
CA GLY A 68 -0.32 6.26 3.41
C GLY A 68 -1.43 5.82 2.46
N GLU A 69 -2.14 4.75 2.81
CA GLU A 69 -3.26 4.23 2.04
C GLU A 69 -4.41 5.24 1.95
N VAL A 70 -4.89 5.79 3.08
CA VAL A 70 -5.97 6.80 3.06
C VAL A 70 -5.61 8.00 2.18
N THR A 71 -4.37 8.50 2.26
CA THR A 71 -3.91 9.60 1.41
C THR A 71 -3.99 9.23 -0.07
N GLN A 72 -3.45 8.07 -0.46
CA GLN A 72 -3.49 7.60 -1.85
C GLN A 72 -4.94 7.44 -2.36
N LEU A 73 -5.81 6.86 -1.55
CA LEU A 73 -7.22 6.66 -1.88
C LEU A 73 -7.96 7.99 -2.07
N LEU A 74 -7.79 8.95 -1.16
CA LEU A 74 -8.45 10.25 -1.25
C LEU A 74 -7.95 11.06 -2.46
N VAL A 75 -6.65 11.00 -2.77
CA VAL A 75 -6.09 11.63 -3.97
C VAL A 75 -6.67 11.00 -5.24
N MET A 76 -6.74 9.66 -5.29
CA MET A 76 -7.35 8.94 -6.42
C MET A 76 -8.83 9.30 -6.60
N MET A 77 -9.59 9.37 -5.50
CA MET A 77 -10.99 9.80 -5.54
C MET A 77 -11.15 11.23 -6.05
N ASN A 78 -10.25 12.14 -5.68
CA ASN A 78 -10.25 13.51 -6.22
C ASN A 78 -9.93 13.52 -7.72
N HIS A 79 -8.90 12.79 -8.14
CA HIS A 79 -8.50 12.69 -9.53
C HIS A 79 -9.62 12.15 -10.43
N LYS A 80 -10.39 11.18 -9.93
CA LYS A 80 -11.52 10.55 -10.65
C LYS A 80 -12.87 11.26 -10.46
N GLY A 81 -12.94 12.34 -9.68
CA GLY A 81 -14.20 13.05 -9.41
C GLY A 81 -15.22 12.24 -8.60
N ILE A 82 -14.77 11.33 -7.72
CA ILE A 82 -15.65 10.47 -6.91
C ILE A 82 -16.02 11.18 -5.61
N GLU A 83 -17.30 11.53 -5.46
CA GLU A 83 -17.78 12.38 -4.36
C GLU A 83 -18.31 11.65 -3.12
N LYS A 84 -18.14 10.32 -2.99
CA LYS A 84 -18.73 9.51 -1.90
C LYS A 84 -18.37 10.00 -0.49
N LYS A 85 -19.16 10.95 0.03
CA LYS A 85 -18.87 11.75 1.22
C LYS A 85 -18.73 10.89 2.48
N SER A 86 -19.64 9.95 2.69
CA SER A 86 -19.62 9.07 3.87
C SER A 86 -18.38 8.17 3.89
N HIS A 87 -17.97 7.62 2.74
CA HIS A 87 -16.71 6.85 2.63
C HIS A 87 -15.49 7.73 2.90
N ARG A 88 -15.46 8.96 2.36
CA ARG A 88 -14.38 9.92 2.63
C ARG A 88 -14.28 10.25 4.12
N GLN A 89 -15.40 10.46 4.79
CA GLN A 89 -15.44 10.70 6.24
C GLN A 89 -14.96 9.48 7.03
N ALA A 90 -15.36 8.27 6.64
CA ALA A 90 -14.88 7.03 7.25
C ALA A 90 -13.36 6.88 7.13
N MET A 91 -12.80 7.10 5.93
CA MET A 91 -11.35 7.06 5.70
C MET A 91 -10.60 8.12 6.53
N LEU A 92 -11.11 9.35 6.59
CA LEU A 92 -10.49 10.42 7.39
C LEU A 92 -10.53 10.12 8.89
N ARG A 93 -11.61 9.50 9.39
CA ARG A 93 -11.71 9.07 10.78
C ARG A 93 -10.63 8.02 11.10
N ALA A 94 -10.48 7.02 10.24
CA ALA A 94 -9.44 6.00 10.39
C ALA A 94 -8.03 6.60 10.36
N ALA A 95 -7.75 7.53 9.44
CA ALA A 95 -6.46 8.22 9.39
C ALA A 95 -6.17 9.04 10.66
N ARG A 96 -7.17 9.73 11.22
CA ARG A 96 -7.03 10.46 12.49
C ARG A 96 -6.72 9.51 13.64
N LYS A 97 -7.39 8.36 13.69
CA LYS A 97 -7.12 7.32 14.69
C LYS A 97 -5.68 6.81 14.57
N ALA A 98 -5.25 6.47 13.37
CA ALA A 98 -3.87 6.04 13.10
C ALA A 98 -2.83 7.10 13.51
N LEU A 99 -3.09 8.38 13.22
CA LEU A 99 -2.22 9.49 13.62
C LEU A 99 -2.09 9.61 15.15
N ASN A 100 -3.19 9.43 15.89
CA ASN A 100 -3.14 9.43 17.34
C ASN A 100 -2.27 8.29 17.86
N SER A 101 -2.43 7.07 17.33
CA SER A 101 -1.61 5.92 17.72
C SER A 101 -0.12 6.11 17.46
N ILE A 102 0.26 6.86 16.41
CA ILE A 102 1.67 7.19 16.11
C ILE A 102 2.19 8.31 17.01
N GLY A 103 1.35 9.31 17.29
CA GLY A 103 1.68 10.45 18.14
C GLY A 103 1.85 10.07 19.62
N GLU A 104 1.21 8.99 20.06
CA GLU A 104 1.49 8.31 21.32
C GLU A 104 2.86 7.61 21.22
N VAL A 105 3.95 8.38 21.31
CA VAL A 105 5.30 7.86 21.51
C VAL A 105 5.26 6.83 22.65
N PRO A 106 5.87 5.64 22.53
CA PRO A 106 5.93 4.71 23.66
C PRO A 106 6.72 5.35 24.80
N ASN A 107 6.01 5.93 25.76
CA ASN A 107 6.55 6.19 27.09
C ASN A 107 6.72 4.83 27.76
N GLY A 108 7.93 4.25 27.69
CA GLY A 108 8.18 2.98 28.36
C GLY A 108 9.39 2.19 27.87
N THR A 109 10.57 2.81 27.84
CA THR A 109 11.80 2.07 28.18
C THR A 109 12.12 2.19 29.67
N GLU A 110 11.19 2.68 30.49
CA GLU A 110 11.23 2.54 31.93
C GLU A 110 10.71 1.15 32.30
N ASN A 111 11.50 0.39 33.06
CA ASN A 111 11.32 -1.02 33.44
C ASN A 111 11.82 -2.04 32.40
N ARG A 112 13.10 -1.93 32.03
CA ARG A 112 13.94 -3.12 31.91
C ARG A 112 14.79 -3.22 33.16
N ASP A 113 14.19 -3.76 34.22
CA ASP A 113 14.93 -4.33 35.36
C ASP A 113 15.56 -5.66 34.96
#